data_AF-A0A955ZP02-F1
#
_entry.id   AF-A0A955ZP02-F1
#
_cell.length_a   1.000
_cell.length_b   1.000
_cell.length_c   1.000
_cell.angle_alpha   90.00
_cell.angle_beta   90.00
_cell.angle_gamma   90.00
#
_symmetry.space_group_name_H-M   'P 1'
#
loop_
_entity.id
_entity.type
_entity.pdbx_description
1 polymer ?
#
loop_
_entity_poly.entity_id
_entity_poly.type
_entity_poly.pdbx_seq_one_letter_code
_entity_poly.pdbx_strand_id
1 'polypeptide(L)' 'MGSGRFFTTLTHAVYLRKQLADHYPEIRLMTVDLPSGQWHRVLVGKYPSREKAKIVAIELEKQFDLNPLLIQGN' A
#
# COMPACT_ATOMS: atom_id res chain seq x y z
N MET A 1 13.29 -15.35 -8.70
CA MET A 1 12.72 -14.04 -9.09
C MET A 1 11.47 -13.82 -8.26
N GLY A 2 11.50 -12.85 -7.34
CA GLY A 2 10.44 -12.66 -6.34
C GLY A 2 9.24 -11.90 -6.91
N SER A 3 8.08 -12.54 -6.91
CA SER A 3 6.80 -11.96 -7.32
C SER A 3 6.23 -11.11 -6.19
N GLY A 4 6.30 -9.77 -6.34
CA GLY A 4 5.63 -8.82 -5.44
C GLY A 4 4.10 -8.94 -5.60
N ARG A 5 3.36 -8.99 -4.49
CA ARG A 5 1.90 -8.99 -4.53
C ARG A 5 1.42 -7.57 -4.82
N PHE A 6 0.85 -7.38 -5.99
CA PHE A 6 -0.08 -6.30 -6.23
C PHE A 6 -1.50 -6.89 -6.21
N PHE A 7 -2.49 -6.11 -5.76
CA PHE A 7 -3.86 -6.61 -5.67
C PHE A 7 -4.50 -6.60 -7.07
N THR A 8 -4.71 -7.79 -7.63
CA THR A 8 -5.42 -8.02 -8.90
C THR A 8 -6.93 -7.79 -8.79
N THR A 9 -7.44 -7.53 -7.58
CA THR A 9 -8.87 -7.41 -7.30
C THR A 9 -9.14 -6.20 -6.43
N LEU A 10 -10.02 -5.31 -6.91
CA LEU A 10 -10.51 -4.13 -6.19
C LEU A 10 -11.03 -4.47 -4.80
N THR A 11 -11.72 -5.61 -4.65
CA THR A 11 -12.27 -6.10 -3.37
C THR A 11 -11.20 -6.27 -2.30
N HIS A 12 -10.05 -6.87 -2.65
CA HIS A 12 -8.94 -7.03 -1.69
C HIS A 12 -8.32 -5.69 -1.31
N ALA A 13 -8.15 -4.78 -2.28
CA ALA A 13 -7.60 -3.46 -2.00
C ALA A 13 -8.56 -2.61 -1.13
N VAL A 14 -9.88 -2.74 -1.32
CA VAL A 14 -10.90 -2.11 -0.48
C VAL A 14 -10.92 -2.71 0.93
N TYR A 15 -10.83 -4.04 1.05
CA TYR A 15 -10.75 -4.71 2.35
C TYR A 15 -9.52 -4.27 3.14
N LEU A 16 -8.35 -4.28 2.50
CA LEU A 16 -7.11 -3.82 3.11
C LEU A 16 -7.18 -2.35 3.52
N ARG A 17 -7.75 -1.48 2.67
CA ARG A 17 -7.98 -0.07 3.03
C ARG A 17 -8.82 0.05 4.30
N LYS A 18 -9.87 -0.75 4.47
CA LYS A 18 -10.72 -0.71 5.67
C LYS A 18 -9.94 -1.13 6.91
N GLN A 19 -9.18 -2.22 6.84
CA GLN A 19 -8.37 -2.68 7.97
C GLN A 19 -7.32 -1.64 8.39
N LEU A 20 -6.70 -0.98 7.42
CA LEU A 20 -5.69 0.04 7.70
C LEU A 20 -6.32 1.35 8.20
N ALA A 21 -7.57 1.66 7.84
CA ALA A 21 -8.26 2.91 8.21
C ALA A 21 -8.40 3.11 9.72
N ASP A 22 -8.44 2.03 10.49
CA ASP A 22 -8.50 2.09 11.95
C ASP A 22 -7.14 2.46 12.58
N HIS A 23 -6.03 2.27 11.84
CA HIS A 23 -4.67 2.44 12.35
C HIS A 23 -3.95 3.66 11.75
N TYR A 24 -4.28 4.03 10.52
CA TYR A 24 -3.60 5.10 9.79
C TYR A 24 -4.59 6.18 9.33
N PRO A 25 -4.37 7.45 9.69
CA PRO A 25 -5.32 8.53 9.45
C PRO A 25 -5.44 8.93 7.97
N GLU A 26 -4.42 8.66 7.16
CA GLU A 26 -4.43 8.96 5.72
C GLU A 26 -4.21 7.68 4.93
N ILE A 27 -5.25 7.17 4.28
CA ILE A 27 -5.15 6.05 3.35
C ILE A 27 -5.87 6.38 2.05
N ARG A 28 -5.20 6.14 0.93
CA ARG A 28 -5.74 6.36 -0.41
C ARG A 28 -5.74 5.06 -1.18
N LEU A 29 -6.87 4.74 -1.81
CA LEU A 29 -6.93 3.70 -2.82
C LEU A 29 -6.73 4.36 -4.19
N MET A 30 -5.75 3.90 -4.94
CA MET A 30 -5.51 4.33 -6.32
C MET A 30 -5.67 3.15 -7.27
N THR A 31 -6.41 3.36 -8.35
CA THR A 31 -6.43 2.45 -9.49
C THR A 31 -5.48 3.00 -10.54
N VAL A 32 -4.62 2.15 -11.07
CA VAL A 32 -3.67 2.46 -12.13
C VAL A 32 -3.95 1.54 -13.29
N ASP A 33 -4.36 2.10 -14.42
CA ASP A 33 -4.48 1.39 -15.68
C ASP A 33 -3.07 1.20 -16.27
N LEU A 34 -2.60 -0.04 -16.31
CA LEU A 34 -1.37 -0.44 -17.00
C LEU A 34 -1.74 -1.21 -18.28
N PRO A 35 -0.84 -1.30 -19.28
CA PRO A 35 -1.08 -2.13 -20.46
C PRO A 35 -1.38 -3.61 -20.12
N SER A 36 -0.94 -4.07 -18.95
CA SER A 36 -1.20 -5.41 -18.41
C SER A 36 -2.53 -5.55 -17.66
N GLY A 37 -3.33 -4.49 -17.55
CA GLY A 37 -4.62 -4.48 -16.87
C GLY A 37 -4.73 -3.41 -15.79
N GLN A 38 -5.81 -3.46 -15.01
CA GLN A 38 -6.04 -2.54 -13.88
C GLN A 38 -5.35 -3.04 -12.62
N TRP A 39 -4.59 -2.15 -11.98
CA TRP A 39 -3.88 -2.45 -10.73
C TRP A 39 -4.41 -1.54 -9.64
N HIS A 40 -4.75 -2.12 -8.49
CA HIS A 40 -5.23 -1.36 -7.34
C HIS A 40 -4.12 -1.29 -6.28
N ARG A 41 -3.81 -0.08 -5.83
CA ARG A 41 -2.77 0.21 -4.84
C ARG A 41 -3.38 0.92 -3.65
N VAL A 42 -3.00 0.50 -2.44
CA VAL A 42 -3.35 1.18 -1.20
C VAL A 42 -2.12 1.95 -0.73
N LEU A 43 -2.24 3.28 -0.68
CA LEU A 43 -1.22 4.18 -0.18
C LEU A 43 -1.52 4.50 1.28
N VAL A 44 -0.54 4.27 2.14
CA VAL A 44 -0.62 4.55 3.57
C VAL A 44 0.21 5.78 3.86
N GLY A 45 -0.46 6.89 4.12
CA GLY A 45 0.13 8.16 4.50
C GLY A 45 0.97 8.85 3.42
N LYS A 46 1.38 10.08 3.74
CA LYS A 46 2.50 10.78 3.10
C LYS A 46 3.51 11.12 4.18
N TYR A 47 4.75 10.70 3.99
CA TYR A 47 5.80 10.89 4.97
C TYR A 47 6.85 11.88 4.46
N PRO A 48 7.30 12.83 5.30
CA PRO A 48 8.27 13.85 4.89
C PRO A 48 9.69 13.31 4.74
N SER A 49 9.98 12.13 5.30
CA SER A 49 11.29 11.50 5.21
C SER A 49 11.18 10.02 4.83
N ARG A 50 12.19 9.54 4.10
CA ARG A 50 12.31 8.12 3.74
C ARG A 50 12.42 7.22 4.96
N GLU A 51 13.08 7.69 6.03
CA GLU A 51 13.24 6.95 7.28
C GLU A 51 11.89 6.73 7.97
N LYS A 52 11.05 7.76 8.05
CA LYS A 52 9.71 7.64 8.64
C LYS A 52 8.83 6.71 7.81
N ALA A 53 8.93 6.78 6.49
CA ALA A 53 8.24 5.85 5.60
C ALA A 53 8.71 4.39 5.79
N LYS A 54 10.02 4.16 5.95
CA LYS A 54 10.59 2.84 6.24
C LYS A 54 10.07 2.26 7.56
N ILE A 55 10.00 3.08 8.62
CA ILE A 55 9.49 2.63 9.93
C ILE A 55 8.05 2.13 9.79
N VAL A 56 7.19 2.93 9.13
CA VAL A 56 5.80 2.53 8.90
C VAL A 56 5.69 1.29 8.01
N ALA A 57 6.54 1.17 6.99
CA ALA A 57 6.59 -0.04 6.15
C ALA A 57 6.93 -1.30 6.98
N ILE A 58 7.87 -1.21 7.91
CA ILE A 58 8.22 -2.33 8.80
C ILE A 58 7.06 -2.66 9.75
N GLU A 59 6.33 -1.65 10.25
CA GLU A 59 5.15 -1.87 11.07
C GLU A 59 4.03 -2.57 10.31
N LEU A 60 3.75 -2.12 9.08
CA LEU A 60 2.78 -2.73 8.19
C LEU A 60 3.12 -4.19 7.86
N GLU A 61 4.40 -4.49 7.63
CA GLU A 61 4.87 -5.85 7.41
C GLU A 61 4.64 -6.73 8.64
N LYS A 62 5.01 -6.26 9.83
CA LYS A 62 4.88 -7.03 11.07
C LYS A 62 3.43 -7.23 11.53
N GLN A 63 2.59 -6.21 11.38
CA GLN A 63 1.22 -6.23 11.92
C GLN A 63 0.22 -6.89 10.97
N PHE A 64 0.43 -6.77 9.66
CA PHE A 64 -0.56 -7.17 8.65
C PHE A 64 -0.01 -8.22 7.67
N ASP A 65 1.20 -8.74 7.88
CA ASP A 65 1.89 -9.69 6.98
C ASP A 65 1.92 -9.18 5.52
N LEU A 66 2.19 -7.88 5.37
CA LEU A 66 2.25 -7.19 4.08
C LEU A 66 3.70 -7.03 3.62
N ASN A 67 3.89 -6.87 2.31
CA ASN A 67 5.18 -6.44 1.76
C ASN A 67 5.04 -5.03 1.15
N PRO A 68 5.03 -3.96 1.97
CA PRO A 68 4.78 -2.60 1.52
C PRO A 68 5.95 -2.03 0.70
N LEU A 69 5.60 -1.36 -0.41
CA LEU A 69 6.56 -0.68 -1.27
C LEU A 69 6.64 0.80 -0.93
N LEU A 70 7.85 1.30 -0.71
CA LEU A 70 8.10 2.73 -0.59
C LEU A 70 8.09 3.37 -1.97
N ILE A 71 7.09 4.21 -2.21
CA ILE A 71 7.01 5.03 -3.41
C ILE A 71 7.36 6.47 -3.09
N GLN A 72 8.10 7.13 -3.98
CA GLN A 72 8.19 8.58 -3.99
C GLN A 72 7.00 9.11 -4.80
N GLY A 73 6.25 10.03 -4.19
CA GLY A 73 5.25 10.79 -4.94
C GLY A 73 5.98 11.65 -5.97
N ASN A 74 5.51 11.61 -7.21
CA ASN A 74 5.93 12.51 -8.27
C ASN A 74 5.25 13.87 -8.12
#